data_AF-Q709P3-F1
#
_entry.id   AF-Q709P3-F1
#
_cell.length_a   1.000
_cell.length_b   1.000
_cell.length_c   1.000
_cell.angle_alpha   90.00
_cell.angle_beta   90.00
_cell.angle_gamma   90.00
#
_symmetry.space_group_name_H-M   'P 1'
#
loop_
_entity.id
_entity.type
_entity.pdbx_description
1 polymer ?
#
loop_
_entity_poly.entity_id
_entity_poly.type
_entity_poly.pdbx_seq_one_letter_code
_entity_poly.pdbx_strand_id
1 'polypeptide(L)'
;MGKTMFKKTLLFFTALFFTALCAFSANANVIITGTRVIYPAGQKNVIVKLENNDDSAALVQAWIDNGNPNADPKYTKTPFVIT
;
A
#
# COMPACT_ATOMS: atom_id res chain seq x y z
N MET A 1 -14.18 -32.47 -34.04
CA MET A 1 -13.52 -32.19 -32.75
C MET A 1 -12.46 -31.06 -32.80
N GLY A 2 -11.60 -30.96 -33.83
CA GLY A 2 -10.41 -30.08 -33.81
C GLY A 2 -10.61 -28.55 -34.00
N LYS A 3 -11.59 -28.10 -34.80
CA LYS A 3 -11.74 -26.66 -35.13
C LYS A 3 -12.26 -25.81 -33.95
N THR A 4 -13.14 -26.37 -33.12
CA THR A 4 -13.70 -25.68 -31.95
C THR A 4 -12.68 -25.55 -30.83
N MET A 5 -11.83 -26.56 -30.64
CA MET A 5 -10.74 -26.55 -29.66
C MET A 5 -9.67 -25.51 -30.02
N PHE A 6 -9.27 -25.44 -31.30
CA PHE A 6 -8.30 -24.45 -31.77
C PHE A 6 -8.76 -23.00 -31.54
N LYS A 7 -10.05 -22.70 -31.79
CA LYS A 7 -10.63 -21.37 -31.53
C LYS A 7 -10.62 -20.99 -30.05
N LYS A 8 -10.89 -21.94 -29.14
CA LYS A 8 -10.86 -21.71 -27.70
C LYS A 8 -9.44 -21.43 -27.20
N THR A 9 -8.46 -22.19 -27.68
CA THR A 9 -7.04 -21.96 -27.37
C THR A 9 -6.57 -20.60 -27.88
N LEU A 10 -6.94 -20.22 -29.10
CA LEU A 10 -6.63 -18.90 -29.64
C LEU A 10 -7.26 -17.77 -28.81
N LEU A 11 -8.56 -17.88 -28.50
CA LEU A 11 -9.26 -16.92 -27.63
C LEU A 11 -8.59 -16.79 -26.25
N PHE A 12 -8.14 -17.91 -25.67
CA PHE A 12 -7.44 -17.91 -24.39
C PHE A 12 -6.12 -17.12 -24.46
N PHE A 13 -5.29 -17.36 -25.49
CA PHE A 13 -4.03 -16.62 -25.66
C PHE A 13 -4.26 -15.15 -25.98
N THR A 14 -5.28 -14.82 -26.77
CA THR A 14 -5.67 -13.42 -27.03
C THR A 14 -6.10 -12.73 -25.74
N ALA A 15 -6.95 -13.37 -24.92
CA ALA A 15 -7.37 -12.83 -23.64
C ALA A 15 -6.20 -12.63 -22.66
N LEU A 16 -5.26 -13.59 -22.63
CA LEU A 16 -4.05 -13.48 -21.81
C LEU A 16 -3.16 -12.30 -22.24
N PHE A 17 -2.98 -12.12 -23.55
CA PHE A 17 -2.22 -11.00 -24.11
C PHE A 17 -2.84 -9.65 -23.73
N PHE A 18 -4.16 -9.50 -23.90
CA PHE A 18 -4.87 -8.27 -23.49
C PHE A 18 -4.80 -8.03 -21.98
N THR A 19 -4.85 -9.07 -21.15
CA THR A 19 -4.75 -8.92 -19.69
C THR A 19 -3.35 -8.43 -19.28
N ALA A 20 -2.30 -8.91 -19.93
CA ALA A 20 -0.93 -8.47 -19.68
C ALA A 20 -0.71 -6.98 -20.06
N LEU A 21 -1.38 -6.49 -21.10
CA LEU A 21 -1.35 -5.08 -21.51
C LEU A 21 -2.04 -4.15 -20.49
N CYS A 22 -2.91 -4.67 -19.64
CA CYS A 22 -3.62 -3.91 -18.60
C CYS A 22 -2.88 -3.90 -17.25
N ALA A 23 -1.63 -4.37 -17.18
CA ALA A 23 -0.85 -4.31 -15.96
C ALA A 23 -0.43 -2.85 -15.66
N PHE A 24 -0.98 -2.26 -14.61
CA PHE A 24 -0.60 -0.93 -14.13
C PHE A 24 0.50 -1.03 -13.06
N SER A 25 1.49 -0.14 -13.15
CA SER A 25 2.47 0.05 -12.07
C SER A 25 1.82 0.82 -10.92
N ALA A 26 2.01 0.33 -9.69
CA ALA A 26 1.68 1.10 -8.50
C ALA A 26 2.78 2.13 -8.26
N ASN A 27 2.43 3.42 -8.23
CA ASN A 27 3.35 4.50 -7.85
C ASN A 27 3.20 4.79 -6.36
N ALA A 28 4.32 4.83 -5.64
CA ALA A 28 4.37 5.25 -4.25
C ALA A 28 5.19 6.53 -4.15
N ASN A 29 4.67 7.50 -3.41
CA ASN A 29 5.25 8.84 -3.33
C ASN A 29 5.88 9.11 -1.94
N VAL A 30 5.31 8.56 -0.85
CA VAL A 30 5.76 8.83 0.52
C VAL A 30 6.58 7.66 1.08
N ILE A 31 7.78 7.95 1.56
CA ILE A 31 8.72 7.02 2.17
C ILE A 31 8.77 7.24 3.68
N ILE A 32 8.60 6.17 4.46
CA ILE A 32 8.83 6.16 5.91
C ILE A 32 10.26 5.66 6.16
N THR A 33 11.05 6.40 6.93
CA THR A 33 12.42 5.95 7.26
C THR A 33 12.38 4.76 8.23
N GLY A 34 12.71 3.57 7.71
CA GLY A 34 12.74 2.31 8.46
C GLY A 34 11.38 1.58 8.49
N THR A 35 11.37 0.37 9.04
CA THR A 35 10.17 -0.50 9.11
C THR A 35 9.63 -0.67 10.53
N ARG A 36 10.29 -0.05 11.52
CA ARG A 36 9.93 -0.08 12.94
C ARG A 36 10.41 1.19 13.62
N VAL A 37 9.60 1.68 14.55
CA VAL A 37 9.96 2.75 15.48
C VAL A 37 10.13 2.13 16.86
N ILE A 38 11.29 2.35 17.50
CA ILE A 38 11.55 1.94 18.89
C ILE A 38 11.36 3.17 19.76
N TYR A 39 10.49 3.07 20.77
CA TYR A 39 10.21 4.15 21.72
C TYR A 39 10.95 3.88 23.04
N PRO A 40 12.05 4.60 23.36
CA PRO A 40 12.78 4.39 24.60
C PRO A 40 11.99 4.89 25.81
N ALA A 41 12.03 4.15 26.93
CA ALA A 41 11.17 4.41 28.10
C ALA A 41 11.30 5.81 28.73
N GLY A 42 12.43 6.49 28.55
CA GLY A 42 12.67 7.85 29.08
C GLY A 42 12.35 8.99 28.11
N GLN A 43 11.95 8.68 26.88
CA GLN A 43 11.67 9.69 25.86
C GLN A 43 10.19 10.07 25.88
N LYS A 44 9.89 11.36 25.69
CA LYS A 44 8.50 11.82 25.54
C LYS A 44 7.99 11.66 24.12
N ASN A 45 8.89 11.75 23.15
CA ASN A 45 8.56 11.76 21.74
C ASN A 45 9.66 11.00 20.97
N VAL A 46 9.28 10.41 19.85
CA VAL A 46 10.21 9.93 18.82
C VAL A 46 9.79 10.53 17.50
N ILE A 47 10.76 10.91 16.66
CA ILE A 47 10.48 11.52 15.36
C ILE A 47 10.46 10.43 14.29
N VAL A 48 9.38 10.39 13.51
CA VAL A 48 9.28 9.56 12.31
C VAL A 48 9.45 10.46 11.09
N LYS A 49 10.48 10.21 10.30
CA LYS A 49 10.75 11.00 9.10
C LYS A 49 9.98 10.43 7.91
N LEU A 50 9.27 11.33 7.23
CA LEU A 50 8.61 11.07 5.96
C LEU A 50 9.33 11.84 4.85
N GLU A 51 9.50 11.22 3.70
CA GLU A 51 10.09 11.85 2.52
C GLU A 51 9.17 11.65 1.31
N ASN A 52 8.94 12.73 0.55
CA ASN A 52 8.38 12.67 -0.78
C ASN A 52 9.50 13.06 -1.75
N ASN A 53 9.99 12.09 -2.51
CA ASN A 53 11.08 12.27 -3.47
C ASN A 53 10.58 12.33 -4.92
N ASP A 54 9.28 12.44 -5.11
CA ASP A 54 8.64 12.58 -6.42
C ASP A 54 8.34 14.06 -6.71
N ASP A 55 8.19 14.40 -7.99
CA ASP A 55 7.91 15.78 -8.44
C ASP A 55 6.47 16.20 -8.12
N SER A 56 5.62 15.25 -7.73
CA SER A 56 4.21 15.45 -7.41
C SER A 56 3.98 15.68 -5.91
N ALA A 57 3.09 16.61 -5.57
CA ALA A 57 2.72 16.87 -4.17
C ALA A 57 1.90 15.69 -3.59
N ALA A 58 2.16 15.34 -2.33
CA ALA A 58 1.44 14.29 -1.62
C ALA A 58 0.72 14.81 -0.37
N LEU A 59 -0.48 14.28 -0.13
CA LEU A 59 -1.21 14.45 1.12
C LEU A 59 -0.96 13.22 2.00
N VAL A 60 -0.51 13.44 3.24
CA VAL A 60 -0.31 12.36 4.22
C VAL A 60 -1.40 12.41 5.27
N GLN A 61 -1.99 11.25 5.54
CA GLN A 61 -2.81 11.01 6.72
C GLN A 61 -2.18 9.87 7.51
N ALA A 62 -2.04 10.04 8.82
CA ALA A 62 -1.42 9.06 9.69
C ALA A 62 -2.29 8.81 10.92
N TRP A 63 -2.36 7.54 11.33
CA TRP A 63 -3.02 7.09 12.55
C TRP A 63 -2.25 5.92 13.15
N ILE A 64 -2.56 5.58 14.40
CA ILE A 64 -2.02 4.40 15.08
C ILE A 64 -3.18 3.44 15.31
N ASP A 65 -3.00 2.16 14.99
CA ASP A 65 -3.96 1.10 15.25
C ASP A 65 -3.45 0.10 16.29
N ASN A 66 -4.31 -0.85 16.69
CA ASN A 66 -4.00 -1.92 17.63
C ASN A 66 -4.14 -3.33 17.00
N GLY A 67 -4.02 -3.43 15.68
CA GLY A 67 -4.06 -4.69 14.92
C GLY A 67 -5.44 -5.05 14.34
N ASN A 68 -6.48 -4.23 14.54
CA ASN A 68 -7.77 -4.41 13.87
C ASN A 68 -7.88 -3.50 12.62
N PRO A 69 -7.77 -4.04 11.40
CA PRO A 69 -7.80 -3.23 10.17
C PRO A 69 -9.18 -2.65 9.85
N ASN A 70 -10.25 -3.15 10.47
CA ASN A 70 -11.63 -2.69 10.22
C ASN A 70 -12.10 -1.67 11.27
N ALA A 71 -11.28 -1.36 12.28
CA ALA A 71 -11.63 -0.36 13.27
C ALA A 71 -11.55 1.04 12.67
N ASP A 72 -12.55 1.89 12.95
CA ASP A 72 -12.45 3.31 12.66
C ASP A 72 -11.30 3.90 13.51
N PRO A 73 -10.28 4.53 12.89
CA PRO A 73 -9.15 5.12 13.59
C PRO A 73 -9.57 6.09 14.70
N LYS A 74 -10.72 6.77 14.55
CA LYS A 74 -11.24 7.73 15.52
C LYS A 74 -11.60 7.10 16.87
N TYR A 75 -11.97 5.83 16.90
CA TYR A 75 -12.40 5.13 18.12
C TYR A 75 -11.38 4.11 18.62
N THR A 76 -10.24 3.96 17.93
CA THR A 76 -9.20 3.01 18.31
C THR A 76 -8.41 3.54 19.51
N LYS A 77 -8.28 2.71 20.56
CA LYS A 77 -7.48 3.02 21.75
C LYS A 77 -6.07 2.46 21.60
N THR A 78 -5.08 3.34 21.60
CA THR A 78 -3.66 3.01 21.50
C THR A 78 -2.87 3.71 22.61
N PRO A 79 -1.70 3.20 23.00
CA PRO A 79 -0.89 3.78 24.08
C PRO A 79 -0.07 5.01 23.65
N PHE A 80 -0.08 5.36 22.36
CA PHE A 80 0.69 6.46 21.78
C PHE A 80 -0.22 7.33 20.90
N VAL A 81 0.18 8.57 20.68
CA VAL A 81 -0.50 9.52 19.78
C VAL A 81 0.48 10.10 18.77
N ILE A 82 -0.03 10.47 17.59
CA ILE A 82 0.70 11.26 16.60
C ILE A 82 0.35 12.73 16.85
N THR A 83 1.36 13.60 16.84
CA THR A 83 1.22 15.04 17.08
C THR A 83 1.94 15.83 16.01
#